data_AF-A0AA39VG73-F1
#
_entry.id   AF-A0AA39VG73-F1
#
_cell.length_a   1.000
_cell.length_b   1.000
_cell.length_c   1.000
_cell.angle_alpha   90.00
_cell.angle_beta   90.00
_cell.angle_gamma   90.00
#
_symmetry.space_group_name_H-M   'P 1'
#
loop_
_entity.id
_entity.type
_entity.pdbx_description
1 polymer ?
#
loop_
_entity_poly.entity_id
_entity_poly.type
_entity_poly.pdbx_seq_one_letter_code
_entity_poly.pdbx_strand_id
1 'polypeptide(L)'
;MDVDGGSTSLNEEVARSIPIQSGRSKALYQFTQQRLPACNPVLTPAWVITTFLFLGAIFIPIGLVTLRASRSVVEIMERYDIECVPEVFRGNKVSYIKDSSISKNCTQYLKIDKYMKAPIYIYYQLDNYYQNHRRYVRSRSDKQLFQGLKYNDTSSCQPEKFNNGLPIVPCGLIAWSLFNDTYSFTRGTRKLMVSRKNIAWKSDRDYKFGKQVYPFNFQNGTLIGGGNLDPRIPVSYT
;
A
#
# COMPACT_ATOMS: atom_id res chain seq x y z
N MET A 1 -102.48 5.05 30.77
CA MET A 1 -101.45 4.95 29.71
C MET A 1 -100.15 5.20 30.43
N ASP A 2 -99.52 4.09 30.75
CA ASP A 2 -98.67 3.91 31.91
C ASP A 2 -97.23 4.39 31.72
N VAL A 3 -96.61 4.48 32.89
CA VAL A 3 -95.29 4.95 33.28
C VAL A 3 -94.25 3.83 33.09
N ASP A 4 -92.98 4.25 33.08
CA ASP A 4 -91.76 3.57 33.58
C ASP A 4 -90.78 2.87 32.63
N GLY A 5 -89.51 3.04 33.02
CA GLY A 5 -88.56 1.92 33.13
C GLY A 5 -87.29 2.04 32.29
N GLY A 6 -86.20 2.51 32.89
CA GLY A 6 -84.89 2.63 32.24
C GLY A 6 -84.09 1.33 32.08
N SER A 7 -82.89 1.44 31.50
CA SER A 7 -81.74 0.61 31.87
C SER A 7 -80.44 1.16 31.26
N THR A 8 -79.45 1.27 32.13
CA THR A 8 -78.02 1.47 31.86
C THR A 8 -77.45 0.24 31.14
N SER A 9 -76.62 0.45 30.11
CA SER A 9 -75.56 -0.50 29.77
C SER A 9 -74.33 0.25 29.26
N LEU A 10 -73.22 -0.01 29.95
CA LEU A 10 -71.86 0.31 29.56
C LEU A 10 -71.54 -0.39 28.22
N ASN A 11 -70.78 0.28 27.35
CA ASN A 11 -69.67 -0.38 26.67
C ASN A 11 -68.63 0.65 26.23
N GLU A 12 -67.47 0.48 26.85
CA GLU A 12 -66.20 1.11 26.60
C GLU A 12 -65.59 0.72 25.24
N GLU A 13 -64.59 1.51 24.84
CA GLU A 13 -63.59 1.27 23.81
C GLU A 13 -63.99 1.45 22.33
N VAL A 14 -64.05 2.73 21.93
CA VAL A 14 -63.58 3.13 20.59
C VAL A 14 -62.05 3.05 20.58
N ALA A 15 -61.53 1.85 20.31
CA ALA A 15 -60.13 1.65 19.96
C ALA A 15 -59.82 2.43 18.67
N ARG A 16 -59.24 3.63 18.80
CA ARG A 16 -58.58 4.32 17.69
C ARG A 16 -57.42 3.43 17.21
N SER A 17 -57.63 2.71 16.12
CA SER A 17 -56.55 2.04 15.40
C SER A 17 -55.59 3.10 14.85
N ILE A 18 -54.41 3.15 15.45
CA ILE A 18 -53.31 4.02 15.05
C ILE A 18 -52.90 3.62 13.61
N PRO A 19 -52.74 4.54 12.63
CA PRO A 19 -52.52 4.22 11.21
C PRO A 19 -51.18 3.54 10.90
N ILE A 20 -50.34 3.30 11.91
CA ILE A 20 -48.97 2.80 11.77
C ILE A 20 -48.94 1.33 11.29
N GLN A 21 -49.96 0.54 11.63
CA GLN A 21 -50.04 -0.88 11.24
C GLN A 21 -50.35 -1.07 9.74
N SER A 22 -51.04 -0.10 9.13
CA SER A 22 -51.46 -0.12 7.71
C SER A 22 -50.29 0.06 6.74
N GLY A 23 -49.32 0.93 7.05
CA GLY A 23 -48.14 1.15 6.20
C GLY A 23 -47.20 -0.06 6.18
N ARG A 24 -46.96 -0.69 7.34
CA ARG A 24 -46.15 -1.91 7.45
C ARG A 24 -46.82 -3.11 6.79
N SER A 25 -48.12 -3.30 6.99
CA SER A 25 -48.85 -4.39 6.33
C SER A 25 -48.90 -4.19 4.80
N LYS A 26 -49.05 -2.96 4.32
CA LYS A 26 -49.01 -2.63 2.88
C LYS A 26 -47.64 -2.83 2.26
N ALA A 27 -46.56 -2.42 2.94
CA ALA A 27 -45.19 -2.65 2.46
C ALA A 27 -44.83 -4.14 2.45
N LEU A 28 -45.21 -4.89 3.50
CA LEU A 28 -45.05 -6.35 3.55
C LEU A 28 -45.89 -7.05 2.49
N TYR A 29 -47.12 -6.60 2.24
CA TYR A 29 -47.97 -7.09 1.15
C TYR A 29 -47.34 -6.80 -0.22
N GLN A 30 -46.86 -5.58 -0.47
CA GLN A 30 -46.17 -5.24 -1.72
C GLN A 30 -44.85 -6.01 -1.90
N PHE A 31 -44.11 -6.28 -0.81
CA PHE A 31 -42.89 -7.08 -0.83
C PHE A 31 -43.18 -8.56 -1.11
N THR A 32 -44.11 -9.18 -0.37
CA THR A 32 -44.51 -10.58 -0.53
C THR A 32 -45.16 -10.86 -1.88
N GLN A 33 -45.92 -9.91 -2.41
CA GLN A 33 -46.53 -10.00 -3.75
C GLN A 33 -45.59 -9.54 -4.86
N GLN A 34 -44.35 -9.14 -4.53
CA GLN A 34 -43.34 -8.63 -5.48
C GLN A 34 -43.83 -7.45 -6.34
N ARG A 35 -44.67 -6.58 -5.78
CA ARG A 35 -45.25 -5.37 -6.40
C ARG A 35 -44.65 -4.08 -5.83
N LEU A 36 -43.38 -4.12 -5.45
CA LEU A 36 -42.67 -2.90 -5.08
C LEU A 36 -42.51 -1.98 -6.31
N PRO A 37 -42.58 -0.65 -6.13
CA PRO A 37 -42.34 0.28 -7.23
C PRO A 37 -40.90 0.11 -7.72
N ALA A 38 -40.77 -0.33 -8.96
CA ALA A 38 -39.49 -0.52 -9.62
C ALA A 38 -39.45 0.30 -10.91
N CYS A 39 -38.31 0.93 -11.18
CA CYS A 39 -38.01 1.44 -12.52
C CYS A 39 -37.45 0.28 -13.34
N ASN A 40 -38.11 -0.06 -14.44
CA ASN A 40 -37.66 -1.08 -15.37
C ASN A 40 -37.16 -0.40 -16.65
N PRO A 41 -35.90 0.10 -16.68
CA PRO A 41 -35.39 0.79 -17.84
C PRO A 41 -35.25 -0.18 -19.00
N VAL A 42 -35.96 0.08 -20.10
CA VAL A 42 -35.81 -0.66 -21.34
C VAL A 42 -34.71 0.01 -22.17
N LEU A 43 -33.57 -0.67 -22.31
CA LEU A 43 -32.43 -0.20 -23.09
C LEU A 43 -32.75 -0.27 -24.59
N THR A 44 -33.30 0.80 -25.15
CA THR A 44 -33.48 0.89 -26.60
C THR A 44 -32.16 1.23 -27.29
N PRO A 45 -31.94 0.81 -28.55
CA PRO A 45 -30.70 1.09 -29.28
C PRO A 45 -30.34 2.59 -29.30
N ALA A 46 -31.32 3.48 -29.44
CA ALA A 46 -31.08 4.93 -29.46
C ALA A 46 -30.51 5.48 -28.15
N TRP A 47 -31.03 5.02 -27.00
CA TRP A 47 -30.51 5.39 -25.68
C TRP A 47 -29.08 4.90 -25.47
N VAL A 48 -28.80 3.67 -25.90
CA VAL A 48 -27.48 3.05 -25.79
C VAL A 48 -26.46 3.79 -26.66
N ILE A 49 -26.79 4.05 -27.93
CA ILE A 49 -25.91 4.79 -28.86
C ILE A 49 -25.61 6.19 -28.32
N THR A 50 -26.62 6.92 -27.85
CA THR A 50 -26.44 8.27 -27.30
C THR A 50 -25.52 8.26 -26.07
N THR A 51 -25.71 7.29 -25.18
CA THR A 51 -24.87 7.13 -23.99
C THR A 51 -23.41 6.84 -24.36
N PHE A 52 -23.17 5.96 -25.35
CA PHE A 52 -21.82 5.68 -25.82
C PHE A 52 -21.16 6.87 -26.51
N LEU A 53 -21.90 7.63 -27.32
CA LEU A 53 -21.38 8.85 -27.93
C LEU A 53 -20.99 9.90 -26.88
N PHE A 54 -21.83 10.06 -25.85
CA PHE A 54 -21.54 10.96 -24.73
C PHE A 54 -20.30 10.52 -23.95
N LEU A 55 -20.19 9.23 -23.59
CA LEU A 55 -19.01 8.68 -22.95
C LEU A 55 -17.75 8.86 -23.81
N GLY A 56 -17.85 8.62 -25.12
CA GLY A 56 -16.76 8.84 -26.06
C GLY A 56 -16.31 10.30 -26.09
N ALA A 57 -17.27 11.24 -26.18
CA ALA A 57 -16.99 12.68 -26.17
C ALA A 57 -16.27 13.14 -24.88
N ILE A 58 -16.46 12.45 -23.76
CA ILE A 58 -15.76 12.73 -22.50
C ILE A 58 -14.41 12.01 -22.42
N PHE A 59 -14.35 10.71 -22.76
CA PHE A 59 -13.15 9.90 -22.58
C PHE A 59 -12.08 10.18 -23.63
N ILE A 60 -12.43 10.59 -24.85
CA ILE A 60 -11.46 10.97 -25.87
C ILE A 60 -10.58 12.15 -25.43
N PRO A 61 -11.11 13.32 -25.02
CA PRO A 61 -10.28 14.43 -24.58
C PRO A 61 -9.50 14.10 -23.30
N ILE A 62 -10.09 13.40 -22.34
CA ILE A 62 -9.37 12.94 -21.13
C ILE A 62 -8.20 12.03 -21.52
N GLY A 63 -8.42 11.09 -22.44
CA GLY A 63 -7.39 10.19 -22.95
C GLY A 63 -6.26 10.94 -23.65
N LEU A 64 -6.57 11.95 -24.49
CA LEU A 64 -5.57 12.79 -25.15
C LEU A 64 -4.74 13.60 -24.15
N VAL A 65 -5.38 14.22 -23.14
CA VAL A 65 -4.68 14.97 -22.09
C VAL A 65 -3.77 14.03 -21.28
N THR A 66 -4.29 12.89 -20.84
CA THR A 66 -3.54 11.89 -20.05
C THR A 66 -2.38 11.31 -20.85
N LEU A 67 -2.57 11.02 -22.14
CA LEU A 67 -1.52 10.52 -23.02
C LEU A 67 -0.42 11.56 -23.24
N ARG A 68 -0.77 12.84 -23.43
CA ARG A 68 0.23 13.92 -23.52
C ARG A 68 1.00 14.07 -22.22
N ALA A 69 0.32 14.04 -21.07
CA ALA A 69 0.97 14.11 -19.76
C ALA A 69 1.94 12.93 -19.57
N SER A 70 1.51 11.70 -19.88
CA SER A 70 2.35 10.50 -19.80
C SER A 70 3.59 10.57 -20.69
N ARG A 71 3.44 11.00 -21.96
CA ARG A 71 4.57 11.13 -22.90
C ARG A 71 5.55 12.27 -22.55
N SER A 72 5.14 13.23 -21.72
CA SER A 72 6.00 14.34 -21.28
C SER A 72 6.98 13.95 -20.18
N VAL A 73 6.76 12.80 -19.53
CA VAL A 73 7.66 12.27 -18.50
C VAL A 73 8.95 11.80 -19.16
N VAL A 74 10.08 12.27 -18.63
CA VAL A 74 11.41 11.80 -19.02
C VAL A 74 11.86 10.78 -17.98
N GLU A 75 12.10 9.55 -18.41
CA GLU A 75 12.57 8.44 -17.60
C GLU A 75 13.85 7.86 -18.20
N ILE A 76 14.76 7.42 -17.34
CA ILE A 76 16.00 6.75 -17.71
C ILE A 76 16.13 5.53 -16.83
N MET A 77 16.28 4.37 -17.45
CA MET A 77 16.46 3.09 -16.77
C MET A 77 17.83 2.54 -17.15
N GLU A 78 18.64 2.21 -16.14
CA GLU A 78 19.98 1.65 -16.33
C GLU A 78 20.11 0.37 -15.52
N ARG A 79 20.60 -0.69 -16.16
CA ARG A 79 20.65 -2.03 -15.56
C ARG A 79 22.07 -2.38 -15.16
N TYR A 80 22.34 -2.42 -13.85
CA TYR A 80 23.70 -2.57 -13.33
C TYR A 80 24.05 -3.97 -12.80
N ASP A 81 23.10 -4.92 -12.73
CA ASP A 81 23.31 -6.27 -12.14
C ASP A 81 24.17 -7.22 -12.99
N ILE A 82 24.45 -6.87 -14.25
CA ILE A 82 25.31 -7.64 -15.17
C ILE A 82 26.64 -6.91 -15.38
N GLU A 83 26.58 -5.60 -15.62
CA GLU A 83 27.74 -4.79 -15.96
C GLU A 83 28.68 -4.56 -14.77
N CYS A 84 28.12 -4.47 -13.55
CA CYS A 84 28.92 -4.30 -12.34
C CYS A 84 29.46 -5.61 -11.74
N VAL A 85 29.16 -6.75 -12.38
CA VAL A 85 29.67 -8.06 -11.97
C VAL A 85 30.76 -8.50 -12.95
N PRO A 86 32.00 -8.77 -12.49
CA PRO A 86 33.06 -9.23 -13.37
C PRO A 86 32.67 -10.53 -14.08
N GLU A 87 33.14 -10.70 -15.33
CA GLU A 87 32.83 -11.86 -16.19
C GLU A 87 32.97 -13.21 -15.47
N VAL A 88 34.06 -13.36 -14.70
CA VAL A 88 34.39 -14.59 -13.95
C VAL A 88 33.29 -14.97 -12.94
N PHE A 89 32.56 -13.99 -12.42
CA PHE A 89 31.51 -14.19 -11.41
C PHE A 89 30.09 -14.17 -11.97
N ARG A 90 29.89 -13.98 -13.28
CA ARG A 90 28.53 -13.93 -13.86
C ARG A 90 27.77 -15.24 -13.70
N GLY A 91 28.46 -16.38 -13.73
CA GLY A 91 27.88 -17.70 -13.47
C GLY A 91 27.56 -17.96 -11.99
N ASN A 92 28.18 -17.24 -11.06
CA ASN A 92 27.93 -17.35 -9.62
C ASN A 92 28.00 -15.98 -8.95
N LYS A 93 26.94 -15.18 -9.11
CA LYS A 93 26.87 -13.83 -8.51
C LYS A 93 26.93 -13.88 -6.97
N VAL A 94 26.50 -14.98 -6.36
CA VAL A 94 26.47 -15.14 -4.90
C VAL A 94 27.88 -15.18 -4.31
N SER A 95 28.84 -15.82 -4.98
CA SER A 95 30.24 -15.82 -4.49
C SER A 95 30.84 -14.42 -4.52
N TYR A 96 30.58 -13.65 -5.58
CA TYR A 96 31.01 -12.25 -5.68
C TYR A 96 30.43 -11.35 -4.58
N ILE A 97 29.13 -11.50 -4.29
CA ILE A 97 28.47 -10.72 -3.23
C ILE A 97 29.03 -11.06 -1.85
N LYS A 98 29.30 -12.34 -1.58
CA LYS A 98 29.79 -12.81 -0.27
C LYS A 98 31.26 -12.53 -0.02
N ASP A 99 32.08 -12.41 -1.06
CA ASP A 99 33.50 -12.17 -0.91
C ASP A 99 33.78 -10.71 -0.52
N SER A 100 34.07 -10.45 0.75
CA SER A 100 34.35 -9.11 1.28
C SER A 100 35.66 -8.49 0.77
N SER A 101 36.59 -9.28 0.22
CA SER A 101 37.89 -8.80 -0.25
C SER A 101 37.80 -8.02 -1.56
N ILE A 102 36.76 -8.27 -2.37
CA ILE A 102 36.57 -7.65 -3.67
C ILE A 102 35.82 -6.33 -3.52
N SER A 103 36.28 -5.25 -4.16
CA SER A 103 35.53 -3.99 -4.21
C SER A 103 34.29 -4.15 -5.10
N LYS A 104 33.12 -3.72 -4.60
CA LYS A 104 31.84 -3.73 -5.35
C LYS A 104 31.49 -2.37 -5.95
N ASN A 105 32.44 -1.44 -5.95
CA ASN A 105 32.23 -0.12 -6.53
C ASN A 105 32.13 -0.25 -8.05
N CYS A 106 31.06 0.30 -8.62
CA CYS A 106 30.80 0.28 -10.05
C CYS A 106 30.42 1.68 -10.52
N THR A 107 30.96 2.09 -11.66
CA THR A 107 30.66 3.39 -12.26
C THR A 107 29.93 3.15 -13.57
N GLN A 108 28.77 3.80 -13.73
CA GLN A 108 27.95 3.71 -14.92
C GLN A 108 27.72 5.08 -15.55
N TYR A 109 27.71 5.11 -16.88
CA TYR A 109 27.50 6.33 -17.67
C TYR A 109 26.05 6.41 -18.13
N LEU A 110 25.30 7.32 -17.51
CA LEU A 110 23.90 7.57 -17.86
C LEU A 110 23.82 8.61 -18.98
N LYS A 111 23.25 8.23 -20.12
CA LYS A 111 22.96 9.16 -21.22
C LYS A 111 21.60 9.83 -21.02
N ILE A 112 21.60 11.15 -20.89
CA ILE A 112 20.38 11.96 -20.69
C ILE A 112 20.06 12.70 -22.00
N ASP A 113 19.15 12.15 -22.80
CA ASP A 113 18.81 12.73 -24.12
C ASP A 113 17.88 13.95 -24.03
N LYS A 114 17.13 14.11 -22.93
CA LYS A 114 16.18 15.21 -22.73
C LYS A 114 16.38 15.88 -21.38
N TYR A 115 16.15 17.19 -21.33
CA TYR A 115 16.21 17.94 -20.08
C TYR A 115 15.15 17.43 -19.08
N MET A 116 15.61 17.05 -17.89
CA MET A 116 14.74 16.64 -16.77
C MET A 116 14.46 17.85 -15.87
N LYS A 117 13.22 18.33 -15.85
CA LYS A 117 12.78 19.41 -14.96
C LYS A 117 12.66 18.89 -13.53
N ALA A 118 13.17 19.66 -12.56
CA ALA A 118 13.04 19.33 -11.13
C ALA A 118 11.56 19.31 -10.68
N PRO A 119 11.20 18.46 -9.68
CA PRO A 119 12.04 17.52 -8.94
C PRO A 119 12.36 16.25 -9.74
N ILE A 120 13.60 15.75 -9.58
CA ILE A 120 14.04 14.47 -10.16
C ILE A 120 14.00 13.42 -9.08
N TYR A 121 13.34 12.30 -9.37
CA TYR A 121 13.24 11.16 -8.47
C TYR A 121 14.15 10.03 -8.93
N ILE A 122 14.65 9.26 -7.98
CA ILE A 122 15.55 8.14 -8.23
C ILE A 122 14.88 6.91 -7.65
N TYR A 123 14.68 5.90 -8.49
CA TYR A 123 14.08 4.63 -8.12
C TYR A 123 15.08 3.52 -8.41
N TYR A 124 15.03 2.48 -7.60
CA TYR A 124 15.69 1.21 -7.89
C TYR A 124 14.60 0.18 -8.22
N GLN A 125 14.88 -0.66 -9.20
CA GLN A 125 13.99 -1.73 -9.62
C GLN A 125 14.62 -3.07 -9.27
N LEU A 126 13.82 -3.96 -8.70
CA LEU A 126 14.22 -5.32 -8.39
C LEU A 126 13.34 -6.29 -9.17
N ASP A 127 13.96 -7.09 -10.03
CA ASP A 127 13.27 -8.16 -10.76
C ASP A 127 13.43 -9.50 -10.02
N ASN A 128 12.48 -10.40 -10.20
CA ASN A 128 12.46 -11.73 -9.57
C ASN A 128 12.53 -11.71 -8.02
N TYR A 129 12.02 -10.65 -7.40
CA TYR A 129 11.96 -10.49 -5.95
C TYR A 129 10.51 -10.47 -5.46
N TYR A 130 10.05 -11.61 -4.93
CA TYR A 130 8.64 -11.86 -4.60
C TYR A 130 8.18 -11.25 -3.28
N GLN A 131 8.16 -9.91 -3.19
CA GLN A 131 7.70 -9.19 -2.00
C GLN A 131 6.23 -9.46 -1.64
N ASN A 132 5.42 -9.91 -2.58
CA ASN A 132 4.01 -10.24 -2.38
C ASN A 132 3.78 -11.67 -1.83
N HIS A 133 4.84 -12.48 -1.67
CA HIS A 133 4.70 -13.83 -1.16
C HIS A 133 4.13 -13.82 0.27
N ARG A 134 3.07 -14.62 0.53
CA ARG A 134 2.30 -14.58 1.80
C ARG A 134 3.18 -14.66 3.06
N ARG A 135 4.18 -15.54 3.07
CA ARG A 135 5.09 -15.68 4.23
C ARG A 135 6.00 -14.45 4.39
N TYR A 136 6.41 -13.84 3.29
CA TYR A 136 7.26 -12.66 3.28
C TYR A 136 6.48 -11.44 3.81
N VAL A 137 5.30 -11.18 3.25
CA VAL A 137 4.42 -10.06 3.68
C VAL A 137 4.05 -10.15 5.16
N ARG A 138 3.79 -11.38 5.67
CA ARG A 138 3.46 -11.61 7.07
C ARG A 138 4.66 -11.43 8.01
N SER A 139 5.89 -11.57 7.52
CA SER A 139 7.12 -11.57 8.32
C SER A 139 7.56 -10.15 8.69
N ARG A 140 6.77 -9.51 9.55
CA ARG A 140 7.05 -8.23 10.23
C ARG A 140 6.14 -8.06 11.46
N SER A 141 6.44 -7.09 12.31
CA SER A 141 5.58 -6.70 13.45
C SER A 141 5.34 -5.19 13.46
N ASP A 142 4.14 -4.77 13.08
CA ASP A 142 3.78 -3.34 13.02
C ASP A 142 3.79 -2.71 14.43
N LYS A 143 3.42 -3.47 15.48
CA LYS A 143 3.51 -3.03 16.87
C LYS A 143 4.96 -2.85 17.33
N GLN A 144 5.88 -3.72 16.90
CA GLN A 144 7.31 -3.54 17.19
C GLN A 144 7.89 -2.34 16.44
N LEU A 145 7.49 -2.11 15.20
CA LEU A 145 7.90 -0.94 14.42
C LEU A 145 7.44 0.39 15.03
N PHE A 146 6.36 0.36 15.82
CA PHE A 146 5.87 1.51 16.57
C PHE A 146 6.46 1.63 17.98
N GLN A 147 6.55 0.53 18.74
CA GLN A 147 6.88 0.52 20.17
C GLN A 147 8.31 0.07 20.49
N GLY A 148 9.03 -0.50 19.52
CA GLY A 148 10.36 -1.06 19.66
C GLY A 148 10.40 -2.26 20.61
N LEU A 149 11.41 -2.30 21.48
CA LEU A 149 11.62 -3.36 22.47
C LEU A 149 10.55 -3.43 23.56
N LYS A 150 9.65 -2.45 23.67
CA LYS A 150 8.52 -2.50 24.61
C LYS A 150 7.49 -3.56 24.23
N TYR A 151 7.54 -4.06 22.99
CA TYR A 151 6.60 -5.05 22.46
C TYR A 151 7.27 -6.40 22.23
N ASN A 152 6.75 -7.45 22.90
CA ASN A 152 7.39 -8.77 22.95
C ASN A 152 6.78 -9.82 22.01
N ASP A 153 5.51 -9.68 21.60
CA ASP A 153 4.84 -10.68 20.75
C ASP A 153 5.17 -10.48 19.27
N THR A 154 6.36 -10.94 18.88
CA THR A 154 6.84 -10.89 17.50
C THR A 154 6.70 -12.23 16.76
N SER A 155 5.68 -13.04 17.11
CA SER A 155 5.41 -14.35 16.48
C SER A 155 5.26 -14.29 14.95
N SER A 156 4.73 -13.18 14.41
CA SER A 156 4.62 -12.94 12.97
C SER A 156 5.96 -12.81 12.26
N CYS A 157 7.04 -12.42 12.96
CA CYS A 157 8.36 -12.15 12.39
C CYS A 157 9.20 -13.39 12.07
N GLN A 158 8.65 -14.60 12.16
CA GLN A 158 9.40 -15.80 11.79
C GLN A 158 9.89 -15.75 10.33
N PRO A 159 11.09 -16.29 10.02
CA PRO A 159 12.04 -16.89 10.96
C PRO A 159 12.90 -15.87 11.73
N GLU A 160 13.06 -14.64 11.22
CA GLU A 160 13.99 -13.62 11.74
C GLU A 160 13.42 -12.83 12.93
N LYS A 161 13.11 -13.54 14.02
CA LYS A 161 12.57 -12.96 15.27
C LYS A 161 13.65 -12.75 16.34
N PHE A 162 14.60 -13.67 16.44
CA PHE A 162 15.63 -13.70 17.47
C PHE A 162 16.99 -14.04 16.85
N ASN A 163 18.05 -13.49 17.43
CA ASN A 163 19.42 -13.90 17.15
C ASN A 163 20.12 -14.15 18.50
N ASN A 164 20.76 -15.31 18.68
CA ASN A 164 21.41 -15.72 19.93
C ASN A 164 20.51 -15.57 21.18
N GLY A 165 19.21 -15.88 21.07
CA GLY A 165 18.25 -15.79 22.17
C GLY A 165 17.74 -14.38 22.50
N LEU A 166 18.27 -13.34 21.85
CA LEU A 166 17.83 -11.95 22.03
C LEU A 166 16.92 -11.50 20.88
N PRO A 167 15.91 -10.65 21.13
CA PRO A 167 14.99 -10.18 20.09
C PRO A 167 15.71 -9.35 19.03
N ILE A 168 15.27 -9.45 17.79
CA ILE A 168 15.74 -8.60 16.68
C ILE A 168 14.79 -7.41 16.55
N VAL A 169 15.32 -6.20 16.39
CA VAL A 169 14.56 -4.99 16.05
C VAL A 169 15.23 -4.30 14.86
N PRO A 170 14.49 -3.97 13.79
CA PRO A 170 13.17 -4.50 13.43
C PRO A 170 13.24 -5.98 13.01
N CYS A 171 12.27 -6.80 13.44
CA CYS A 171 12.21 -8.22 13.12
C CYS A 171 11.53 -8.53 11.77
N GLY A 172 11.81 -9.73 11.26
CA GLY A 172 11.13 -10.31 10.09
C GLY A 172 11.87 -10.13 8.76
N LEU A 173 11.46 -10.92 7.77
CA LEU A 173 12.12 -11.02 6.46
C LEU A 173 12.12 -9.69 5.69
N ILE A 174 11.11 -8.85 5.91
CA ILE A 174 10.99 -7.56 5.23
C ILE A 174 12.13 -6.64 5.64
N ALA A 175 12.39 -6.53 6.93
CA ALA A 175 13.52 -5.78 7.43
C ALA A 175 14.84 -6.49 7.07
N TRP A 176 14.89 -7.81 7.24
CA TRP A 176 16.10 -8.60 7.03
C TRP A 176 16.67 -8.49 5.61
N SER A 177 15.81 -8.39 4.60
CA SER A 177 16.22 -8.28 3.18
C SER A 177 16.20 -6.83 2.67
N LEU A 178 16.49 -5.87 3.56
CA LEU A 178 16.61 -4.45 3.21
C LEU A 178 17.59 -4.25 2.05
N PHE A 179 17.23 -3.41 1.09
CA PHE A 179 18.12 -3.06 -0.02
C PHE A 179 19.35 -2.28 0.49
N ASN A 180 20.55 -2.63 0.01
CA ASN A 180 21.82 -2.15 0.59
C ASN A 180 22.73 -1.37 -0.37
N ASP A 181 22.38 -1.23 -1.65
CA ASP A 181 23.25 -0.49 -2.56
C ASP A 181 23.19 1.03 -2.28
N THR A 182 24.28 1.70 -2.60
CA THR A 182 24.41 3.14 -2.44
C THR A 182 24.79 3.79 -3.76
N TYR A 183 23.95 4.75 -4.18
CA TYR A 183 24.15 5.51 -5.40
C TYR A 183 24.80 6.86 -5.12
N SER A 184 25.72 7.26 -6.00
CA SER A 184 26.29 8.60 -6.03
C SER A 184 26.40 9.07 -7.47
N PHE A 185 26.00 10.32 -7.73
CA PHE A 185 25.93 10.85 -9.08
C PHE A 185 26.92 11.99 -9.24
N THR A 186 27.60 12.01 -10.39
CA THR A 186 28.50 13.08 -10.80
C THR A 186 28.16 13.51 -12.22
N ARG A 187 28.26 14.81 -12.49
CA ARG A 187 28.08 15.39 -13.82
C ARG A 187 29.33 16.18 -14.17
N GLY A 188 30.20 15.59 -14.99
CA GLY A 188 31.55 16.09 -15.20
C GLY A 188 32.31 16.09 -13.87
N THR A 189 32.79 17.25 -13.43
CA THR A 189 33.47 17.41 -12.14
C THR A 189 32.54 17.74 -10.96
N ARG A 190 31.24 17.96 -11.21
CA ARG A 190 30.29 18.38 -10.17
C ARG A 190 29.57 17.16 -9.56
N LYS A 191 29.67 16.99 -8.25
CA LYS A 191 28.88 16.00 -7.51
C LYS A 191 27.43 16.46 -7.38
N LEU A 192 26.48 15.61 -7.74
CA LEU A 192 25.05 15.87 -7.57
C LEU A 192 24.63 15.31 -6.21
N MET A 193 24.04 16.17 -5.36
CA MET A 193 23.54 15.75 -4.05
C MET A 193 22.18 15.08 -4.20
N VAL A 194 22.05 13.86 -3.68
CA VAL A 194 20.78 13.14 -3.60
C VAL A 194 20.22 13.29 -2.18
N SER A 195 19.03 13.89 -2.07
CA SER A 195 18.33 13.92 -0.78
C SER A 195 17.78 12.54 -0.45
N ARG A 196 18.11 12.03 0.74
CA ARG A 196 17.49 10.82 1.34
C ARG A 196 16.42 11.15 2.38
N LYS A 197 16.02 12.43 2.48
CA LYS A 197 15.04 12.91 3.47
C LYS A 197 13.68 13.10 2.81
N ASN A 198 12.62 12.80 3.56
CA ASN A 198 11.22 12.96 3.15
C ASN A 198 10.84 12.13 1.92
N ILE A 199 11.41 10.92 1.82
CA ILE A 199 11.12 10.00 0.71
C ILE A 199 9.95 9.06 1.02
N ALA A 200 9.65 8.83 2.30
CA ALA A 200 8.49 8.05 2.71
C ALA A 200 7.20 8.88 2.69
N TRP A 201 6.06 8.21 2.85
CA TRP A 201 4.78 8.88 3.08
C TRP A 201 4.78 9.62 4.42
N LYS A 202 4.19 10.82 4.45
CA LYS A 202 4.08 11.61 5.68
C LYS A 202 3.36 10.84 6.80
N SER A 203 2.32 10.10 6.46
CA SER A 203 1.59 9.24 7.40
C SER A 203 2.46 8.17 8.05
N ASP A 204 3.39 7.59 7.27
CA ASP A 204 4.27 6.54 7.76
C ASP A 204 5.28 7.10 8.77
N ARG A 205 5.90 8.23 8.44
CA ARG A 205 6.83 8.93 9.37
C ARG A 205 6.17 9.43 10.65
N ASP A 206 4.97 9.98 10.54
CA ASP A 206 4.34 10.72 11.64
C ASP A 206 3.55 9.80 12.59
N TYR A 207 2.96 8.71 12.07
CA TYR A 207 1.99 7.91 12.82
C TYR A 207 2.27 6.40 12.85
N LYS A 208 2.89 5.84 11.81
CA LYS A 208 3.02 4.37 11.68
C LYS A 208 4.29 3.83 12.34
N PHE A 209 5.41 4.53 12.18
CA PHE A 209 6.70 4.12 12.72
C PHE A 209 7.08 4.96 13.94
N GLY A 210 7.63 4.32 14.97
CA GLY A 210 8.00 4.98 16.21
C GLY A 210 9.24 5.86 16.05
N LYS A 211 9.20 7.09 16.58
CA LYS A 211 10.33 8.05 16.55
C LYS A 211 11.52 7.62 17.40
N GLN A 212 11.28 6.79 18.42
CA GLN A 212 12.29 6.32 19.38
C GLN A 212 12.48 4.80 19.33
N VAL A 213 12.42 4.24 18.11
CA VAL A 213 12.67 2.81 17.89
C VAL A 213 14.00 2.68 17.15
N TYR A 214 14.98 2.05 17.79
CA TYR A 214 16.32 1.88 17.26
C TYR A 214 16.59 0.41 16.93
N PRO A 215 17.41 0.14 15.90
CA PRO A 215 17.84 -1.22 15.60
C PRO A 215 18.53 -1.88 16.79
N PHE A 216 18.22 -3.14 17.04
CA PHE A 216 18.81 -3.94 18.12
C PHE A 216 18.99 -5.38 17.64
N ASN A 217 20.20 -5.93 17.84
CA ASN A 217 20.56 -7.30 17.49
C ASN A 217 20.26 -7.68 16.02
N PHE A 218 20.25 -6.70 15.12
CA PHE A 218 19.91 -6.86 13.71
C PHE A 218 21.14 -7.34 12.93
N GLN A 219 21.01 -8.47 12.21
CA GLN A 219 22.08 -9.11 11.43
C GLN A 219 23.41 -9.34 12.17
N ASN A 220 23.39 -9.49 13.49
CA ASN A 220 24.58 -9.71 14.33
C ASN A 220 24.96 -11.21 14.43
N GLY A 221 24.63 -12.01 13.41
CA GLY A 221 24.78 -13.47 13.41
C GLY A 221 25.61 -13.96 12.23
N THR A 222 25.65 -15.28 12.03
CA THR A 222 26.33 -15.89 10.87
C THR A 222 25.58 -15.72 9.57
N LEU A 223 24.24 -15.67 9.65
CA LEU A 223 23.38 -15.33 8.53
C LEU A 223 23.30 -13.80 8.42
N ILE A 224 23.67 -13.31 7.24
CA ILE A 224 23.55 -11.89 6.86
C ILE A 224 22.52 -11.83 5.73
N GLY A 225 21.57 -10.91 5.85
CA GLY A 225 20.55 -10.67 4.85
C GLY A 225 20.98 -9.58 3.87
N GLY A 226 20.13 -8.57 3.72
CA GLY A 226 20.40 -7.38 2.94
C GLY A 226 21.25 -6.36 3.70
N GLY A 227 20.77 -5.12 3.80
CA GLY A 227 21.49 -3.99 4.39
C GLY A 227 21.53 -4.03 5.91
N ASN A 228 22.62 -3.53 6.47
CA ASN A 228 22.75 -3.28 7.90
C ASN A 228 22.07 -1.97 8.31
N LEU A 229 21.60 -1.92 9.55
CA LEU A 229 20.98 -0.74 10.15
C LEU A 229 21.92 -0.14 11.19
N ASP A 230 22.04 1.19 11.20
CA ASP A 230 22.82 1.91 12.21
C ASP A 230 22.04 1.94 13.54
N PRO A 231 22.57 1.39 14.65
CA PRO A 231 21.91 1.42 15.96
C PRO A 231 21.66 2.84 16.51
N ARG A 232 22.31 3.87 15.96
CA ARG A 232 22.17 5.28 16.37
C ARG A 232 21.05 6.01 15.63
N ILE A 233 20.52 5.45 14.55
CA ILE A 233 19.48 6.06 13.73
C ILE A 233 18.15 5.33 13.96
N PRO A 234 17.04 6.05 14.24
CA PRO A 234 15.77 5.39 14.46
C PRO A 234 15.22 4.81 13.16
N VAL A 235 14.49 3.70 13.25
CA VAL A 235 13.91 2.97 12.11
C VAL A 235 12.87 3.79 11.32
N SER A 236 12.33 4.86 11.92
CA SER A 236 11.39 5.79 11.30
C SER A 236 12.07 6.85 10.43
N TYR A 237 13.41 6.93 10.42
CA TYR A 237 14.13 8.00 9.73
C TYR A 237 14.28 7.71 8.23
N THR A 238 13.31 8.13 7.42
CA THR A 238 13.46 8.43 5.97
C THR A 238 12.28 9.24 5.43
#